data_AF-A0A674MFW4-F1
#
_entry.id   AF-A0A674MFW4-F1
#
_cell.length_a   1.000
_cell.length_b   1.000
_cell.length_c   1.000
_cell.angle_alpha   90.00
_cell.angle_beta   90.00
_cell.angle_gamma   90.00
#
_symmetry.space_group_name_H-M   'P 1'
#
loop_
_entity.id
_entity.type
_entity.pdbx_description
1 polymer ?
#
loop_
_entity_poly.entity_id
_entity_poly.type
_entity_poly.pdbx_seq_one_letter_code
_entity_poly.pdbx_strand_id
1 'polypeptide(L)'
;MLKSKTFVKKTRSGGVMKVVREHYLRDDIWCGSESCTECKQESPVLQKDACIESNLCSYPHYLIPDTNVVLHQVDVLEEAVIRNVIILQTVLQEVRHRSAPVYKRVKDMIQDKEKHFYTFTNEHHRETFIEREPGESANDRNDRAIRVAAKWYSEHLKGHQPDGDELRVVLLTNDLGNREKAKENNLLVFKCEEYIKSLIANPELVDRLALSSDDQNDITSNKVLFAEHLPLSVIQTGIKNGSLLQGTFRASRDNYLEATVFVHGGGEDATEVLIQGLQNLNRAVHQDVVAVQLLPQSQWVAPSSVILQDEGEAKDENANEEEDKLQPFTAAQKPTGKVVGIIKRNWRPFCGMLNVSQIKESTRHLFTPAERRIPRIRIETRQASALAGQRIMVAIDGWPKHSRYPNGHFVRSLGKAGEKDTEQEVLLLEHDVPHQPFSQAVLSFLPKMPWAITPEDLEKREDLRHLTVCSVDPPGCTDIDDALHCRELEDGTLEVGVHIADVSHFIRPGNALDSEAANRGTTVYLCGRRIDMVPELLSSNLCSLRSNVDRLQSHR
;
A
#
# COMPACT_ATOMS: atom_id res chain seq x y z
N MET A 1 -6.35 -18.75 31.39
CA MET A 1 -7.30 -18.02 32.26
C MET A 1 -8.40 -17.37 31.41
N LEU A 2 -9.61 -17.16 31.96
CA LEU A 2 -10.72 -16.50 31.24
C LEU A 2 -11.00 -15.12 31.84
N LYS A 3 -11.10 -14.11 30.98
CA LYS A 3 -11.51 -12.73 31.33
C LYS A 3 -12.71 -12.32 30.48
N SER A 4 -13.54 -11.43 31.00
CA SER A 4 -14.67 -10.84 30.24
C SER A 4 -14.35 -9.42 29.80
N LYS A 5 -14.29 -9.17 28.49
CA LYS A 5 -14.09 -7.83 27.91
C LYS A 5 -15.46 -7.23 27.59
N THR A 6 -15.84 -6.17 28.29
CA THR A 6 -17.09 -5.45 28.05
C THR A 6 -16.83 -4.11 27.37
N PHE A 7 -17.53 -3.82 26.27
CA PHE A 7 -17.47 -2.53 25.60
C PHE A 7 -18.83 -2.13 25.03
N VAL A 8 -19.01 -0.84 24.76
CA VAL A 8 -20.26 -0.28 24.25
C VAL A 8 -20.09 0.03 22.76
N LYS A 9 -21.07 -0.36 21.95
CA LYS A 9 -21.11 -0.10 20.51
C LYS A 9 -22.40 0.62 20.14
N LYS A 10 -22.30 1.67 19.34
CA LYS A 10 -23.49 2.30 18.72
C LYS A 10 -23.91 1.47 17.50
N THR A 11 -25.20 1.16 17.40
CA THR A 11 -25.78 0.49 16.23
C THR A 11 -25.97 1.49 15.08
N ARG A 12 -26.15 0.99 13.85
CA ARG A 12 -26.45 1.86 12.69
C ARG A 12 -27.73 2.68 12.86
N SER A 13 -28.67 2.19 13.68
CA SER A 13 -29.91 2.88 14.05
C SER A 13 -29.76 3.89 15.20
N GLY A 14 -28.53 4.12 15.69
CA GLY A 14 -28.26 5.07 16.78
C GLY A 14 -28.50 4.52 18.19
N GLY A 15 -28.93 3.27 18.32
CA GLY A 15 -29.05 2.58 19.61
C GLY A 15 -27.70 2.26 20.23
N VAL A 16 -27.65 2.12 21.56
CA VAL A 16 -26.43 1.80 22.30
C VAL A 16 -26.52 0.35 22.78
N MET A 17 -25.58 -0.50 22.36
CA MET A 17 -25.54 -1.92 22.72
C MET A 17 -24.28 -2.21 23.55
N LYS A 18 -24.46 -2.88 24.69
CA LYS A 18 -23.35 -3.42 25.47
C LYS A 18 -22.97 -4.79 24.91
N VAL A 19 -21.71 -4.93 24.52
CA VAL A 19 -21.15 -6.18 24.01
C VAL A 19 -20.24 -6.75 25.09
N VAL A 20 -20.47 -8.02 25.46
CA VAL A 20 -19.62 -8.79 26.37
C VAL A 20 -18.97 -9.88 25.54
N ARG A 21 -17.64 -9.97 25.58
CA ARG A 21 -16.88 -11.04 24.94
C ARG A 21 -16.00 -11.74 25.94
N GLU A 22 -15.94 -13.05 25.81
CA GLU A 22 -14.94 -13.87 26.47
C GLU A 22 -13.56 -13.60 25.85
N HIS A 23 -12.56 -13.50 26.72
CA HIS A 23 -11.18 -13.23 26.35
C HIS A 23 -10.28 -14.24 27.05
N TYR A 24 -9.76 -15.18 26.27
CA TYR A 24 -8.93 -16.27 26.76
C TYR A 24 -7.47 -15.82 26.82
N LEU A 25 -6.88 -16.00 28.00
CA LEU A 25 -5.46 -15.79 28.28
C LEU A 25 -4.76 -17.15 28.29
N ARG A 26 -3.69 -17.22 27.52
CA ARG A 26 -2.91 -18.39 27.14
C ARG A 26 -1.48 -18.24 27.63
N ASP A 27 -0.87 -19.39 27.90
CA ASP A 27 0.52 -19.52 28.37
C ASP A 27 1.39 -20.26 27.33
N ASP A 28 0.77 -20.71 26.24
CA ASP A 28 1.36 -21.46 25.13
C ASP A 28 1.61 -20.57 23.91
N ILE A 29 1.74 -19.26 24.12
CA ILE A 29 2.13 -18.30 23.08
C ILE A 29 3.65 -18.15 23.14
N TRP A 30 4.32 -18.65 22.12
CA TRP A 30 5.76 -18.56 21.95
C TRP A 30 6.25 -17.13 21.62
N CYS A 31 7.52 -16.85 21.91
CA CYS A 31 8.15 -15.55 21.64
C CYS A 31 8.67 -15.39 20.19
N GLY A 32 8.81 -16.50 19.45
CA GLY A 32 9.29 -16.54 18.07
C GLY A 32 10.80 -16.41 17.90
N SER A 33 11.56 -16.31 18.99
CA SER A 33 13.02 -16.13 19.00
C SER A 33 13.78 -17.44 19.02
N GLU A 34 14.75 -17.58 18.12
CA GLU A 34 15.73 -18.68 18.12
C GLU A 34 16.56 -18.75 19.40
N SER A 35 16.73 -17.61 20.10
CA SER A 35 17.50 -17.56 21.36
C SER A 35 16.76 -18.11 22.57
N CYS A 36 15.45 -18.38 22.46
CA CYS A 36 14.64 -18.84 23.59
C CYS A 36 14.58 -20.37 23.66
N THR A 37 14.96 -20.93 24.81
CA THR A 37 14.92 -22.37 25.08
C THR A 37 13.70 -22.82 25.92
N GLU A 38 12.96 -21.89 26.55
CA GLU A 38 11.74 -22.19 27.32
C GLU A 38 10.49 -22.36 26.43
N CYS A 39 10.33 -21.52 25.40
CA CYS A 39 9.18 -21.60 24.52
C CYS A 39 9.27 -22.85 23.63
N LYS A 40 8.24 -23.70 23.62
CA LYS A 40 8.13 -24.86 22.73
C LYS A 40 7.84 -24.42 21.29
N GLN A 41 8.86 -23.98 20.58
CA GLN A 41 8.76 -23.45 19.21
C GLN A 41 8.82 -24.56 18.15
N GLU A 42 7.88 -24.55 17.19
CA GLU A 42 7.92 -25.45 16.04
C GLU A 42 8.81 -24.90 14.92
N SER A 43 8.81 -23.58 14.74
CA SER A 43 9.67 -22.89 13.77
C SER A 43 9.97 -21.47 14.27
N PRO A 44 11.18 -21.18 14.80
CA PRO A 44 11.56 -19.82 15.16
C PRO A 44 11.62 -18.94 13.91
N VAL A 45 11.17 -17.69 14.04
CA VAL A 45 11.14 -16.71 12.93
C VAL A 45 12.22 -15.65 13.12
N LEU A 46 12.45 -15.21 14.36
CA LEU A 46 13.44 -14.20 14.71
C LEU A 46 14.79 -14.87 14.95
N GLN A 47 15.82 -14.38 14.26
CA GLN A 47 17.17 -14.93 14.31
C GLN A 47 17.97 -14.36 15.48
N LYS A 48 18.91 -15.14 16.03
CA LYS A 48 19.80 -14.65 17.10
C LYS A 48 20.87 -13.66 16.61
N ASP A 49 21.47 -13.93 15.46
CA ASP A 49 22.70 -13.26 15.01
C ASP A 49 22.46 -12.07 14.08
N ALA A 50 21.22 -11.76 13.74
CA ALA A 50 20.91 -10.65 12.83
C ALA A 50 21.13 -9.31 13.55
N CYS A 51 22.31 -8.73 13.33
CA CYS A 51 22.67 -7.40 13.76
C CYS A 51 22.33 -6.39 12.67
N ILE A 52 21.58 -5.36 13.03
CA ILE A 52 21.40 -4.17 12.19
C ILE A 52 22.52 -3.20 12.57
N GLU A 53 23.51 -3.01 11.70
CA GLU A 53 24.67 -2.16 11.98
C GLU A 53 24.26 -0.71 12.25
N SER A 54 24.34 -0.30 13.51
CA SER A 54 23.94 1.00 14.02
C SER A 54 24.98 1.56 14.98
N ASN A 55 25.23 2.88 14.90
CA ASN A 55 26.02 3.61 15.88
C ASN A 55 25.34 3.68 17.27
N LEU A 56 24.00 3.62 17.33
CA LEU A 56 23.24 3.65 18.59
C LEU A 56 23.13 2.25 19.21
N CYS A 57 23.05 1.22 18.36
CA CYS A 57 22.90 -0.18 18.78
C CYS A 57 23.99 -1.03 18.12
N SER A 58 25.15 -1.13 18.76
CA SER A 58 26.27 -1.97 18.30
C SER A 58 26.12 -3.46 18.68
N TYR A 59 24.92 -3.86 19.09
CA TYR A 59 24.59 -5.19 19.62
C TYR A 59 23.39 -5.78 18.87
N PRO A 60 23.25 -7.11 18.79
CA PRO A 60 22.04 -7.75 18.24
C PRO A 60 20.80 -7.25 18.96
N HIS A 61 19.76 -6.89 18.22
CA HIS A 61 18.52 -6.41 18.82
C HIS A 61 17.27 -6.71 18.00
N TYR A 62 16.14 -6.84 18.70
CA TYR A 62 14.81 -6.93 18.09
C TYR A 62 14.10 -5.58 18.15
N LEU A 63 13.37 -5.27 17.09
CA LEU A 63 12.60 -4.03 16.98
C LEU A 63 11.12 -4.28 17.29
N ILE A 64 10.55 -3.48 18.17
CA ILE A 64 9.11 -3.41 18.41
C ILE A 64 8.64 -2.01 17.99
N PRO A 65 8.02 -1.84 16.82
CA PRO A 65 7.45 -0.56 16.43
C PRO A 65 6.10 -0.32 17.10
N ASP A 66 5.81 0.94 17.44
CA ASP A 66 4.49 1.39 17.87
C ASP A 66 3.52 1.49 16.67
N THR A 67 2.25 1.82 16.96
CA THR A 67 1.24 1.98 15.92
C THR A 67 1.57 3.10 14.93
N ASN A 68 2.10 4.23 15.40
CA ASN A 68 2.33 5.40 14.55
C ASN A 68 3.51 5.19 13.59
N VAL A 69 4.57 4.52 14.04
CA VAL A 69 5.71 4.11 13.22
C VAL A 69 5.23 3.17 12.12
N VAL A 70 4.41 2.16 12.43
CA VAL A 70 3.88 1.26 11.39
C VAL A 70 2.96 2.00 10.39
N LEU A 71 2.16 2.98 10.85
CA LEU A 71 1.26 3.71 9.96
C LEU A 71 1.97 4.70 9.03
N HIS A 72 3.00 5.37 9.53
CA HIS A 72 3.63 6.50 8.85
C HIS A 72 4.98 6.15 8.23
N GLN A 73 5.64 5.08 8.69
CA GLN A 73 7.00 4.71 8.26
C GLN A 73 7.03 3.27 7.71
N VAL A 74 5.92 2.80 7.13
CA VAL A 74 5.85 1.45 6.54
C VAL A 74 6.85 1.26 5.41
N ASP A 75 7.13 2.30 4.61
CA ASP A 75 8.10 2.27 3.51
C ASP A 75 9.53 2.04 4.04
N VAL A 76 9.85 2.53 5.24
CA VAL A 76 11.12 2.26 5.93
C VAL A 76 11.18 0.83 6.44
N LEU A 77 10.07 0.32 7.01
CA LEU A 77 9.99 -1.06 7.48
C LEU A 77 10.05 -2.08 6.33
N GLU A 78 9.76 -1.66 5.11
CA GLU A 78 9.84 -2.54 3.94
C GLU A 78 11.26 -2.78 3.44
N GLU A 79 12.24 -2.01 3.91
CA GLU A 79 13.62 -2.14 3.45
C GLU A 79 14.30 -3.42 3.92
N ALA A 80 15.09 -4.02 3.03
CA ALA A 80 15.77 -5.30 3.27
C ALA A 80 16.78 -5.26 4.45
N VAL A 81 17.18 -4.06 4.85
CA VAL A 81 18.07 -3.78 5.98
C VAL A 81 17.37 -3.99 7.32
N ILE A 82 16.06 -3.71 7.37
CA ILE A 82 15.25 -3.85 8.58
C ILE A 82 14.80 -5.30 8.68
N ARG A 83 15.33 -6.01 9.68
CA ARG A 83 15.02 -7.42 9.96
C ARG A 83 14.69 -7.60 11.44
N ASN A 84 14.19 -8.78 11.81
CA ASN A 84 13.90 -9.14 13.20
C ASN A 84 12.93 -8.16 13.90
N VAL A 85 11.79 -7.93 13.27
CA VAL A 85 10.76 -7.02 13.79
C VAL A 85 9.64 -7.81 14.45
N ILE A 86 9.28 -7.45 15.67
CA ILE A 86 8.15 -8.01 16.42
C ILE A 86 6.95 -7.07 16.28
N ILE A 87 5.94 -7.51 15.54
CA ILE A 87 4.67 -6.80 15.39
C ILE A 87 3.69 -7.32 16.45
N LEU A 88 3.30 -6.46 17.38
CA LEU A 88 2.33 -6.81 18.42
C LEU A 88 0.91 -6.90 17.85
N GLN A 89 0.09 -7.81 18.37
CA GLN A 89 -1.32 -7.94 17.98
C GLN A 89 -2.12 -6.65 18.22
N THR A 90 -1.83 -5.90 19.28
CA THR A 90 -2.43 -4.58 19.53
C THR A 90 -2.17 -3.60 18.39
N VAL A 91 -0.90 -3.48 17.98
CA VAL A 91 -0.46 -2.63 16.87
C VAL A 91 -1.13 -3.07 15.57
N LEU A 92 -1.10 -4.38 15.28
CA LEU A 92 -1.66 -4.94 14.05
C LEU A 92 -3.19 -4.74 13.95
N GLN A 93 -3.91 -4.84 15.07
CA GLN A 93 -5.36 -4.54 15.12
C GLN A 93 -5.65 -3.06 14.90
N GLU A 94 -4.87 -2.17 15.50
CA GLU A 94 -5.06 -0.74 15.35
C GLU A 94 -4.75 -0.27 13.92
N VAL A 95 -3.67 -0.77 13.33
CA VAL A 95 -3.33 -0.55 11.92
C VAL A 95 -4.46 -1.05 11.01
N ARG A 96 -5.02 -2.25 11.26
CA ARG A 96 -6.17 -2.76 10.50
C ARG A 96 -7.38 -1.82 10.53
N HIS A 97 -7.63 -1.19 11.66
CA HIS A 97 -8.76 -0.28 11.84
C HIS A 97 -8.52 1.10 11.23
N ARG A 98 -7.27 1.59 11.24
CA ARG A 98 -6.90 2.91 10.71
C ARG A 98 -6.57 2.88 9.21
N SER A 99 -5.89 1.86 8.72
CA SER A 99 -5.47 1.73 7.31
C SER A 99 -5.39 0.25 6.86
N ALA A 100 -6.41 -0.19 6.13
CA ALA A 100 -6.42 -1.52 5.52
C ALA A 100 -5.27 -1.76 4.52
N PRO A 101 -4.84 -0.79 3.70
CA PRO A 101 -3.67 -0.95 2.83
C PRO A 101 -2.37 -1.21 3.60
N VAL A 102 -2.09 -0.43 4.64
CA VAL A 102 -0.89 -0.62 5.48
C VAL A 102 -0.95 -1.98 6.19
N TYR A 103 -2.12 -2.39 6.67
CA TYR A 103 -2.31 -3.72 7.25
C TYR A 103 -1.99 -4.85 6.27
N LYS A 104 -2.38 -4.72 4.99
CA LYS A 104 -2.03 -5.69 3.95
C LYS A 104 -0.51 -5.73 3.72
N ARG A 105 0.14 -4.57 3.57
CA ARG A 105 1.61 -4.47 3.44
C ARG A 105 2.35 -5.15 4.61
N VAL A 106 1.92 -4.88 5.85
CA VAL A 106 2.50 -5.54 7.05
C VAL A 106 2.28 -7.05 7.04
N LYS A 107 1.10 -7.52 6.62
CA LYS A 107 0.81 -8.95 6.45
C LYS A 107 1.72 -9.61 5.42
N ASP A 108 1.93 -8.94 4.28
CA ASP A 108 2.80 -9.43 3.21
C ASP A 108 4.26 -9.51 3.71
N MET A 109 4.72 -8.50 4.48
CA MET A 109 6.04 -8.54 5.15
C MET A 109 6.19 -9.67 6.17
N ILE A 110 5.14 -10.02 6.92
CA ILE A 110 5.16 -11.15 7.86
C ILE A 110 5.24 -12.49 7.11
N GLN A 111 4.70 -12.57 5.89
CA GLN A 111 4.78 -13.78 5.06
C GLN A 111 6.15 -13.94 4.37
N ASP A 112 6.88 -12.84 4.21
CA ASP A 112 8.24 -12.85 3.68
C ASP A 112 9.23 -13.39 4.72
N LYS A 113 9.77 -14.59 4.44
CA LYS A 113 10.67 -15.30 5.36
C LYS A 113 12.02 -14.60 5.52
N GLU A 114 12.47 -13.83 4.52
CA GLU A 114 13.78 -13.16 4.55
C GLU A 114 13.78 -11.93 5.49
N LYS A 115 12.60 -11.38 5.80
CA LYS A 115 12.48 -10.22 6.68
C LYS A 115 12.48 -10.57 8.17
N HIS A 116 12.13 -11.81 8.51
CA HIS A 116 12.02 -12.24 9.91
C HIS A 116 11.03 -11.39 10.73
N PHE A 117 9.86 -11.08 10.17
CA PHE A 117 8.81 -10.35 10.89
C PHE A 117 7.92 -11.33 11.63
N TYR A 118 7.78 -11.15 12.94
CA TYR A 118 7.04 -12.05 13.81
C TYR A 118 5.84 -11.35 14.44
N THR A 119 4.67 -12.00 14.43
CA THR A 119 3.48 -11.47 15.11
C THR A 119 3.33 -12.08 16.49
N PHE A 120 3.42 -11.25 17.53
CA PHE A 120 3.23 -11.68 18.91
C PHE A 120 1.82 -11.33 19.42
N THR A 121 1.07 -12.34 19.87
CA THR A 121 -0.31 -12.19 20.35
C THR A 121 -0.37 -11.75 21.81
N ASN A 122 0.11 -10.53 22.09
CA ASN A 122 0.16 -9.95 23.43
C ASN A 122 -1.21 -9.85 24.12
N GLU A 123 -2.30 -9.62 23.38
CA GLU A 123 -3.63 -9.58 23.99
C GLU A 123 -4.03 -10.93 24.60
N HIS A 124 -3.62 -12.05 24.01
CA HIS A 124 -3.99 -13.38 24.51
C HIS A 124 -2.93 -13.99 25.41
N HIS A 125 -1.80 -13.33 25.65
CA HIS A 125 -0.73 -13.85 26.50
C HIS A 125 -0.96 -13.44 27.96
N ARG A 126 -0.92 -14.40 28.89
CA ARG A 126 -1.27 -14.17 30.31
C ARG A 126 -0.45 -13.06 30.96
N GLU A 127 0.84 -12.98 30.67
CA GLU A 127 1.76 -12.05 31.35
C GLU A 127 1.84 -10.66 30.69
N THR A 128 1.42 -10.54 29.42
CA THR A 128 1.49 -9.26 28.70
C THR A 128 0.12 -8.63 28.51
N PHE A 129 -0.96 -9.37 28.79
CA PHE A 129 -2.30 -8.84 28.79
C PHE A 129 -2.51 -7.82 29.90
N ILE A 130 -3.07 -6.67 29.54
CA ILE A 130 -3.46 -5.63 30.47
C ILE A 130 -4.93 -5.22 30.34
N GLU A 131 -5.54 -4.93 31.46
CA GLU A 131 -6.89 -4.36 31.54
C GLU A 131 -6.85 -2.84 31.45
N ARG A 132 -7.93 -2.26 30.94
CA ARG A 132 -8.07 -0.80 30.83
C ARG A 132 -8.35 -0.21 32.20
N GLU A 133 -7.58 0.79 32.59
CA GLU A 133 -7.76 1.48 33.87
C GLU A 133 -8.93 2.48 33.82
N PRO A 134 -9.60 2.76 34.95
CA PRO A 134 -10.65 3.78 35.01
C PRO A 134 -10.12 5.16 34.58
N GLY A 135 -10.75 5.77 33.57
CA GLY A 135 -10.36 7.09 33.05
C GLY A 135 -9.26 7.07 31.97
N GLU A 136 -8.61 5.92 31.74
CA GLU A 136 -7.60 5.75 30.70
C GLU A 136 -8.23 5.76 29.30
N SER A 137 -7.63 6.42 28.32
CA SER A 137 -8.10 6.35 26.92
C SER A 137 -7.77 5.00 26.28
N ALA A 138 -8.39 4.69 25.13
CA ALA A 138 -8.03 3.47 24.41
C ALA A 138 -6.58 3.53 23.86
N ASN A 139 -6.12 4.72 23.48
CA ASN A 139 -4.76 4.94 22.99
C ASN A 139 -3.74 4.73 24.11
N ASP A 140 -3.94 5.36 25.26
CA ASP A 140 -3.05 5.22 26.42
C ASP A 140 -2.90 3.75 26.86
N ARG A 141 -4.00 3.00 26.83
CA ARG A 141 -4.02 1.57 27.12
C ARG A 141 -3.20 0.80 26.09
N ASN A 142 -3.36 1.09 24.80
CA ASN A 142 -2.60 0.40 23.76
C ASN A 142 -1.09 0.68 23.90
N ASP A 143 -0.71 1.93 24.16
CA ASP A 143 0.69 2.30 24.39
C ASP A 143 1.25 1.58 25.62
N ARG A 144 0.46 1.47 26.69
CA ARG A 144 0.83 0.69 27.88
C ARG A 144 1.00 -0.80 27.57
N ALA A 145 0.13 -1.37 26.73
CA ALA A 145 0.23 -2.77 26.32
C ALA A 145 1.52 -3.03 25.50
N ILE A 146 1.91 -2.08 24.65
CA ILE A 146 3.16 -2.14 23.90
C ILE A 146 4.37 -2.10 24.85
N ARG A 147 4.37 -1.16 25.83
CA ARG A 147 5.44 -1.07 26.84
C ARG A 147 5.54 -2.34 27.69
N VAL A 148 4.43 -2.92 28.11
CA VAL A 148 4.40 -4.17 28.89
C VAL A 148 4.96 -5.34 28.07
N ALA A 149 4.57 -5.46 26.80
CA ALA A 149 5.11 -6.50 25.93
C ALA A 149 6.61 -6.31 25.69
N ALA A 150 7.09 -5.08 25.46
CA ALA A 150 8.51 -4.78 25.31
C ALA A 150 9.32 -5.10 26.57
N LYS A 151 8.76 -4.79 27.75
CA LYS A 151 9.33 -5.16 29.04
C LYS A 151 9.43 -6.67 29.20
N TRP A 152 8.35 -7.38 28.92
CA TRP A 152 8.30 -8.83 28.99
C TRP A 152 9.34 -9.48 28.07
N TYR A 153 9.44 -9.04 26.81
CA TYR A 153 10.47 -9.53 25.89
C TYR A 153 11.89 -9.25 26.41
N SER A 154 12.12 -8.07 26.99
CA SER A 154 13.44 -7.70 27.55
C SER A 154 13.83 -8.57 28.74
N GLU A 155 12.88 -8.91 29.61
CA GLU A 155 13.11 -9.77 30.77
C GLU A 155 13.21 -11.25 30.36
N HIS A 156 12.32 -11.69 29.48
CA HIS A 156 12.28 -13.05 28.96
C HIS A 156 13.57 -13.40 28.23
N LEU A 157 14.07 -12.55 27.32
CA LEU A 157 15.29 -12.86 26.57
C LEU A 157 16.56 -12.82 27.43
N LYS A 158 16.63 -11.96 28.44
CA LYS A 158 17.76 -11.92 29.40
C LYS A 158 17.95 -13.24 30.14
N GLY A 159 16.87 -13.96 30.43
CA GLY A 159 16.93 -15.24 31.12
C GLY A 159 17.48 -16.40 30.28
N HIS A 160 17.62 -16.21 28.96
CA HIS A 160 17.87 -17.29 28.00
C HIS A 160 19.15 -17.11 27.17
N GLN A 161 19.93 -16.07 27.44
CA GLN A 161 21.15 -15.77 26.70
C GLN A 161 22.35 -16.55 27.29
N PRO A 162 23.19 -17.18 26.45
CA PRO A 162 24.48 -17.69 26.90
C PRO A 162 25.40 -16.53 27.31
N ASP A 163 26.24 -16.75 28.33
CA ASP A 163 27.19 -15.75 28.84
C ASP A 163 28.01 -15.10 27.70
N GLY A 164 27.81 -13.79 27.49
CA GLY A 164 28.57 -12.98 26.53
C GLY A 164 27.79 -12.44 25.33
N ASP A 165 26.57 -12.91 25.05
CA ASP A 165 25.75 -12.49 23.90
C ASP A 165 24.51 -11.69 24.36
N GLU A 166 24.61 -10.35 24.36
CA GLU A 166 23.56 -9.48 24.91
C GLU A 166 22.55 -9.04 23.82
N LEU A 167 21.65 -9.95 23.43
CA LEU A 167 20.53 -9.61 22.55
C LEU A 167 19.55 -8.68 23.30
N ARG A 168 19.22 -7.53 22.72
CA ARG A 168 18.33 -6.55 23.38
C ARG A 168 17.04 -6.29 22.59
N VAL A 169 16.09 -5.62 23.21
CA VAL A 169 14.81 -5.26 22.59
C VAL A 169 14.69 -3.75 22.58
N VAL A 170 14.38 -3.19 21.41
CA VAL A 170 14.31 -1.76 21.16
C VAL A 170 12.89 -1.40 20.74
N LEU A 171 12.26 -0.51 21.50
CA LEU A 171 10.95 0.07 21.20
C LEU A 171 11.14 1.29 20.28
N LEU A 172 10.50 1.29 19.11
CA LEU A 172 10.43 2.44 18.23
C LEU A 172 9.09 3.15 18.43
N THR A 173 9.13 4.39 18.90
CA THR A 173 7.94 5.21 19.11
C THR A 173 8.19 6.65 18.71
N ASN A 174 7.26 7.22 17.94
CA ASN A 174 7.30 8.65 17.62
C ASN A 174 6.48 9.48 18.62
N ASP A 175 5.65 8.85 19.45
CA ASP A 175 4.92 9.51 20.53
C ASP A 175 5.87 9.88 21.70
N LEU A 176 5.91 11.17 22.04
CA LEU A 176 6.76 11.72 23.10
C LEU A 176 6.38 11.17 24.49
N GLY A 177 5.09 11.11 24.81
CA GLY A 177 4.61 10.65 26.11
C GLY A 177 4.84 9.15 26.30
N ASN A 178 4.70 8.35 25.24
CA ASN A 178 5.05 6.93 25.27
C ASN A 178 6.56 6.73 25.49
N ARG A 179 7.39 7.56 24.83
CA ARG A 179 8.85 7.52 24.99
C ARG A 179 9.30 7.83 26.41
N GLU A 180 8.78 8.88 27.02
CA GLU A 180 9.13 9.27 28.40
C GLU A 180 8.77 8.14 29.38
N LYS A 181 7.53 7.65 29.31
CA LYS A 181 7.07 6.51 30.14
C LYS A 181 7.86 5.23 29.88
N ALA A 182 8.32 4.98 28.65
CA ALA A 182 9.14 3.82 28.34
C ALA A 182 10.54 3.92 29.00
N LYS A 183 11.16 5.12 28.98
CA LYS A 183 12.44 5.37 29.66
C LYS A 183 12.33 5.18 31.17
N GLU A 184 11.24 5.65 31.78
CA GLU A 184 10.97 5.43 33.22
C GLU A 184 10.86 3.95 33.58
N ASN A 185 10.41 3.11 32.65
CA ASN A 185 10.32 1.65 32.80
C ASN A 185 11.61 0.90 32.43
N ASN A 186 12.74 1.60 32.27
CA ASN A 186 14.04 1.05 31.86
C ASN A 186 14.01 0.30 30.51
N LEU A 187 13.14 0.73 29.59
CA LEU A 187 13.09 0.20 28.22
C LEU A 187 14.03 1.00 27.31
N LEU A 188 14.69 0.29 26.39
CA LEU A 188 15.42 0.93 25.30
C LEU A 188 14.41 1.46 24.28
N VAL A 189 14.41 2.79 24.10
CA VAL A 189 13.42 3.46 23.28
C VAL A 189 14.04 4.59 22.45
N PHE A 190 13.75 4.58 21.16
CA PHE A 190 14.22 5.59 20.20
C PHE A 190 13.06 6.11 19.34
N LYS A 191 13.20 7.36 18.86
CA LYS A 191 12.38 7.79 17.73
C LYS A 191 12.79 7.03 16.48
N CYS A 192 11.85 6.81 15.56
CA CYS A 192 12.17 6.16 14.29
C CYS A 192 13.28 6.93 13.54
N GLU A 193 13.18 8.26 13.48
CA GLU A 193 14.18 9.12 12.87
C GLU A 193 15.58 8.99 13.53
N GLU A 194 15.65 8.98 14.87
CA GLU A 194 16.91 8.82 15.61
C GLU A 194 17.56 7.47 15.30
N TYR A 195 16.75 6.41 15.28
CA TYR A 195 17.21 5.06 14.98
C TYR A 195 17.71 4.96 13.52
N ILE A 196 16.96 5.44 12.55
CA ILE A 196 17.34 5.38 11.13
C ILE A 196 18.60 6.21 10.85
N LYS A 197 18.73 7.42 11.43
CA LYS A 197 19.95 8.25 11.31
C LYS A 197 21.19 7.58 11.89
N SER A 198 21.02 6.61 12.79
CA SER A 198 22.14 5.89 13.39
C SER A 198 22.64 4.71 12.57
N LEU A 199 21.88 4.26 11.56
CA LEU A 199 22.24 3.11 10.74
C LEU A 199 23.48 3.43 9.89
N ILE A 200 24.54 2.66 10.09
CA ILE A 200 25.84 2.89 9.43
C ILE A 200 25.77 2.47 7.95
N ALA A 201 25.04 1.39 7.68
CA ALA A 201 25.03 0.75 6.38
C ALA A 201 24.30 1.55 5.28
N ASN A 202 23.34 2.42 5.63
CA ASN A 202 22.48 3.08 4.63
C ASN A 202 22.04 4.50 5.06
N PRO A 203 22.91 5.52 4.92
CA PRO A 203 22.56 6.92 5.22
C PRO A 203 21.41 7.44 4.33
N GLU A 204 21.14 6.78 3.21
CA GLU A 204 20.06 7.12 2.26
C GLU A 204 18.66 6.84 2.81
N LEU A 205 18.53 5.97 3.82
CA LEU A 205 17.22 5.63 4.44
C LEU A 205 16.55 6.84 5.08
N VAL A 206 17.32 7.87 5.45
CA VAL A 206 16.79 9.10 6.03
C VAL A 206 15.85 9.81 5.06
N ASP A 207 16.12 9.75 3.76
CA ASP A 207 15.29 10.39 2.73
C ASP A 207 13.94 9.66 2.55
N ARG A 208 13.81 8.45 3.10
CA ARG A 208 12.57 7.65 3.11
C ARG A 208 11.71 7.83 4.35
N LEU A 209 12.15 8.65 5.31
CA LEU A 209 11.33 8.97 6.47
C LEU A 209 10.20 9.90 6.06
N ALA A 210 8.96 9.48 6.32
CA ALA A 210 7.80 10.37 6.20
C ALA A 210 7.90 11.53 7.21
N LEU A 211 7.51 12.73 6.80
CA LEU A 211 7.52 13.90 7.68
C LEU A 211 6.47 13.77 8.79
N SER A 212 6.90 13.96 10.04
CA SER A 212 6.01 13.87 11.20
C SER A 212 5.00 15.02 11.22
N SER A 213 3.83 14.81 11.83
CA SER A 213 2.79 15.85 11.95
C SER A 213 3.22 17.09 12.75
N ASP A 214 4.24 16.97 13.60
CA ASP A 214 4.80 18.12 14.33
C ASP A 214 5.71 18.97 13.41
N ASP A 215 6.47 18.34 12.50
CA ASP A 215 7.29 19.02 11.50
C ASP A 215 6.44 19.67 10.38
N GLN A 216 5.17 19.27 10.24
CA GLN A 216 4.23 19.88 9.29
C GLN A 216 3.86 21.33 9.66
N ASN A 217 4.04 21.74 10.92
CA ASN A 217 3.68 23.08 11.42
C ASN A 217 4.80 24.12 11.29
N ASP A 218 6.05 23.72 11.10
CA ASP A 218 7.21 24.63 10.98
C ASP A 218 7.36 25.28 9.58
N ILE A 219 6.35 25.12 8.71
CA ILE A 219 6.33 25.74 7.39
C ILE A 219 5.76 27.17 7.52
N THR A 220 6.68 28.09 7.75
CA THR A 220 6.48 29.54 7.86
C THR A 220 5.90 30.15 6.59
N SER A 221 4.57 30.17 6.52
CA SER A 221 3.75 31.14 5.77
C SER A 221 2.50 31.43 6.61
N ASN A 222 2.38 32.66 7.13
CA ASN A 222 1.20 33.07 7.91
C ASN A 222 -0.09 33.15 7.05
N LYS A 223 -0.02 32.97 5.72
CA LYS A 223 -1.16 33.04 4.83
C LYS A 223 -1.79 31.66 4.67
N VAL A 224 -3.01 31.48 5.16
CA VAL A 224 -3.81 30.27 4.94
C VAL A 224 -4.20 30.23 3.45
N LEU A 225 -3.68 29.26 2.70
CA LEU A 225 -3.98 29.11 1.27
C LEU A 225 -5.27 28.32 1.03
N PHE A 226 -5.57 27.36 1.88
CA PHE A 226 -6.70 26.46 1.72
C PHE A 226 -7.59 26.43 2.96
N ALA A 227 -8.90 26.28 2.76
CA ALA A 227 -9.86 26.15 3.85
C ALA A 227 -9.65 24.87 4.67
N GLU A 228 -10.00 24.92 5.95
CA GLU A 228 -9.97 23.75 6.83
C GLU A 228 -11.02 22.73 6.40
N HIS A 229 -10.68 21.44 6.49
CA HIS A 229 -11.62 20.38 6.14
C HIS A 229 -12.62 20.16 7.27
N LEU A 230 -13.90 20.01 6.92
CA LEU A 230 -14.93 19.71 7.90
C LEU A 230 -14.68 18.33 8.56
N PRO A 231 -15.00 18.17 9.86
CA PRO A 231 -14.92 16.87 10.51
C PRO A 231 -15.83 15.83 9.83
N LEU A 232 -15.39 14.57 9.78
CA LEU A 232 -16.15 13.47 9.15
C LEU A 232 -17.59 13.34 9.68
N SER A 233 -17.83 13.63 10.97
CA SER A 233 -19.17 13.61 11.57
C SER A 233 -20.11 14.65 10.95
N VAL A 234 -19.60 15.86 10.68
CA VAL A 234 -20.34 16.95 10.04
C VAL A 234 -20.58 16.61 8.57
N ILE A 235 -19.56 16.09 7.88
CA ILE A 235 -19.67 15.63 6.49
C ILE A 235 -20.76 14.56 6.34
N GLN A 236 -20.73 13.53 7.19
CA GLN A 236 -21.73 12.44 7.17
C GLN A 236 -23.15 12.95 7.43
N THR A 237 -23.30 13.92 8.32
CA THR A 237 -24.61 14.54 8.61
C THR A 237 -25.09 15.38 7.43
N GLY A 238 -24.18 16.15 6.80
CA GLY A 238 -24.48 16.95 5.62
C GLY A 238 -24.88 16.10 4.41
N ILE A 239 -24.22 14.96 4.20
CA ILE A 239 -24.58 14.00 3.14
C ILE A 239 -25.98 13.42 3.39
N LYS A 240 -26.27 13.01 4.64
CA LYS A 240 -27.60 12.47 5.00
C LYS A 240 -28.72 13.49 4.82
N ASN A 241 -28.46 14.75 5.12
CA ASN A 241 -29.43 15.83 4.99
C ASN A 241 -29.48 16.42 3.56
N GLY A 242 -28.66 15.91 2.62
CA GLY A 242 -28.59 16.38 1.24
C GLY A 242 -27.91 17.73 1.04
N SER A 243 -27.30 18.32 2.07
CA SER A 243 -26.59 19.60 1.95
C SER A 243 -25.18 19.47 1.36
N LEU A 244 -24.60 18.27 1.44
CA LEU A 244 -23.31 17.92 0.83
C LEU A 244 -23.48 16.72 -0.09
N LEU A 245 -22.71 16.71 -1.17
CA LEU A 245 -22.67 15.61 -2.13
C LEU A 245 -21.35 14.86 -1.98
N GLN A 246 -21.41 13.53 -2.02
CA GLN A 246 -20.22 12.68 -2.01
C GLN A 246 -19.93 12.19 -3.43
N GLY A 247 -18.67 12.28 -3.86
CA GLY A 247 -18.27 11.82 -5.19
C GLY A 247 -16.78 11.53 -5.31
N THR A 248 -16.41 10.97 -6.46
CA THR A 248 -15.00 10.73 -6.82
C THR A 248 -14.45 11.93 -7.57
N PHE A 249 -13.35 12.49 -7.06
CA PHE A 249 -12.65 13.64 -7.62
C PHE A 249 -11.76 13.23 -8.79
N ARG A 250 -11.93 13.88 -9.95
CA ARG A 250 -11.10 13.69 -11.14
C ARG A 250 -10.51 15.02 -11.58
N ALA A 251 -9.25 15.25 -11.22
CA ALA A 251 -8.45 16.35 -11.77
C ALA A 251 -8.35 16.25 -13.30
N SER A 252 -8.35 17.40 -13.97
CA SER A 252 -8.09 17.51 -15.40
C SER A 252 -6.62 17.25 -15.73
N ARG A 253 -6.36 16.65 -16.90
CA ARG A 253 -4.98 16.48 -17.43
C ARG A 253 -4.43 17.77 -18.03
N ASP A 254 -5.32 18.65 -18.46
CA ASP A 254 -4.98 19.82 -19.26
C ASP A 254 -5.00 21.11 -18.44
N ASN A 255 -5.68 21.13 -17.29
CA ASN A 255 -5.79 22.30 -16.43
C ASN A 255 -5.75 21.92 -14.95
N TYR A 256 -4.67 22.28 -14.26
CA TYR A 256 -4.49 21.98 -12.82
C TYR A 256 -5.45 22.75 -11.90
N LEU A 257 -6.12 23.80 -12.40
CA LEU A 257 -7.14 24.56 -11.68
C LEU A 257 -8.54 23.96 -11.84
N GLU A 258 -8.71 22.90 -12.61
CA GLU A 258 -10.01 22.29 -12.89
C GLU A 258 -10.07 20.82 -12.50
N ALA A 259 -11.20 20.44 -11.93
CA ALA A 259 -11.55 19.04 -11.68
C ALA A 259 -13.04 18.82 -11.82
N THR A 260 -13.42 17.58 -12.10
CA THR A 260 -14.81 17.14 -12.09
C THR A 260 -15.02 16.15 -10.97
N VAL A 261 -16.10 16.30 -10.21
CA VAL A 261 -16.52 15.36 -9.18
C VAL A 261 -17.74 14.59 -9.69
N PHE A 262 -17.60 13.26 -9.74
CA PHE A 262 -18.67 12.34 -10.12
C PHE A 262 -19.43 11.93 -8.86
N VAL A 263 -20.64 12.44 -8.69
CA VAL A 263 -21.45 12.22 -7.47
C VAL A 263 -22.05 10.81 -7.48
N HIS A 264 -21.92 10.10 -6.34
CA HIS A 264 -22.51 8.78 -6.16
C HIS A 264 -23.95 8.92 -5.64
N GLY A 265 -24.94 8.32 -6.32
CA GLY A 265 -26.29 8.16 -5.79
C GLY A 265 -27.42 9.00 -6.41
N GLY A 266 -27.20 9.64 -7.57
CA GLY A 266 -28.26 10.30 -8.32
C GLY A 266 -28.71 9.46 -9.53
N GLY A 267 -29.74 8.63 -9.39
CA GLY A 267 -30.50 8.02 -10.51
C GLY A 267 -29.70 7.50 -11.72
N GLU A 268 -30.35 7.45 -12.89
CA GLU A 268 -29.73 7.08 -14.17
C GLU A 268 -28.80 8.17 -14.74
N ASP A 269 -28.81 9.38 -14.16
CA ASP A 269 -27.96 10.50 -14.56
C ASP A 269 -26.90 10.82 -13.49
N ALA A 270 -25.70 10.25 -13.65
CA ALA A 270 -24.53 10.60 -12.84
C ALA A 270 -24.29 12.12 -12.90
N THR A 271 -24.60 12.82 -11.81
CA THR A 271 -24.43 14.27 -11.75
C THR A 271 -22.94 14.61 -11.67
N GLU A 272 -22.44 15.32 -12.67
CA GLU A 272 -21.10 15.88 -12.71
C GLU A 272 -21.09 17.28 -12.10
N VAL A 273 -20.21 17.49 -11.10
CA VAL A 273 -20.00 18.81 -10.51
C VAL A 273 -18.61 19.30 -10.88
N LEU A 274 -18.54 20.47 -11.52
CA LEU A 274 -17.30 21.12 -11.88
C LEU A 274 -16.72 21.85 -10.65
N ILE A 275 -15.41 21.74 -10.44
CA ILE A 275 -14.66 22.44 -9.41
C ILE A 275 -13.57 23.26 -10.12
N GLN A 276 -13.59 24.57 -9.95
CA GLN A 276 -12.59 25.47 -10.52
C GLN A 276 -11.89 26.30 -9.43
N GLY A 277 -10.59 26.50 -9.58
CA GLY A 277 -9.75 27.33 -8.70
C GLY A 277 -9.11 26.54 -7.55
N LEU A 278 -7.87 26.89 -7.20
CA LEU A 278 -7.07 26.19 -6.18
C LEU A 278 -7.80 26.07 -4.84
N GLN A 279 -8.45 27.15 -4.39
CA GLN A 279 -9.14 27.16 -3.10
C GLN A 279 -10.32 26.19 -3.06
N ASN A 280 -11.05 26.05 -4.18
CA ASN A 280 -12.21 25.17 -4.29
C ASN A 280 -11.83 23.70 -4.48
N LEU A 281 -10.70 23.42 -5.14
CA LEU A 281 -10.12 22.06 -5.22
C LEU A 281 -9.73 21.54 -3.83
N ASN A 282 -9.33 22.45 -2.94
CA ASN A 282 -9.09 22.24 -1.51
C ASN A 282 -8.32 20.95 -1.16
N ARG A 283 -7.09 20.86 -1.68
CA ARG A 283 -6.13 19.79 -1.37
C ARG A 283 -6.65 18.38 -1.72
N ALA A 284 -7.52 18.25 -2.71
CA ALA A 284 -7.95 16.96 -3.27
C ALA A 284 -6.94 16.45 -4.31
N VAL A 285 -6.76 15.13 -4.38
CA VAL A 285 -5.90 14.46 -5.37
C VAL A 285 -6.77 13.57 -6.27
N HIS A 286 -6.32 13.31 -7.50
CA HIS A 286 -7.01 12.46 -8.45
C HIS A 286 -7.44 11.12 -7.81
N GLN A 287 -8.71 10.72 -8.01
CA GLN A 287 -9.39 9.56 -7.42
C GLN A 287 -9.69 9.62 -5.92
N ASP A 288 -9.49 10.75 -5.25
CA ASP A 288 -9.98 10.92 -3.87
C ASP A 288 -11.51 10.89 -3.82
N VAL A 289 -12.05 10.35 -2.73
CA VAL A 289 -13.49 10.46 -2.43
C VAL A 289 -13.70 11.70 -1.59
N VAL A 290 -14.43 12.66 -2.13
CA VAL A 290 -14.56 14.01 -1.58
C VAL A 290 -16.01 14.35 -1.23
N ALA A 291 -16.16 15.27 -0.27
CA ALA A 291 -17.42 15.93 0.04
C ALA A 291 -17.44 17.31 -0.62
N VAL A 292 -18.46 17.56 -1.44
CA VAL A 292 -18.63 18.79 -2.20
C VAL A 292 -19.86 19.54 -1.72
N GLN A 293 -19.70 20.86 -1.57
CA GLN A 293 -20.80 21.78 -1.39
C GLN A 293 -21.06 22.48 -2.73
N LEU A 294 -22.31 22.42 -3.23
CA LEU A 294 -22.70 23.16 -4.42
C LEU A 294 -22.69 24.66 -4.14
N LEU A 295 -22.16 25.43 -5.08
CA LEU A 295 -22.24 26.88 -5.07
C LEU A 295 -23.62 27.33 -5.59
N PRO A 296 -24.05 28.56 -5.24
CA PRO A 296 -25.25 29.15 -5.83
C PRO A 296 -25.20 29.15 -7.36
N GLN A 297 -26.36 29.03 -8.02
CA GLN A 297 -26.44 29.01 -9.49
C GLN A 297 -25.81 30.23 -10.17
N SER A 298 -25.75 31.37 -9.47
CA SER A 298 -25.07 32.58 -9.95
C SER A 298 -23.56 32.43 -10.10
N GLN A 299 -22.96 31.43 -9.45
CA GLN A 299 -21.53 31.13 -9.49
C GLN A 299 -21.23 29.88 -10.34
N TRP A 300 -22.21 29.40 -11.12
CA TRP A 300 -21.97 28.29 -12.02
C TRP A 300 -21.19 28.74 -13.24
N VAL A 301 -20.16 27.98 -13.56
CA VAL A 301 -19.18 28.30 -14.60
C VAL A 301 -19.17 27.23 -15.68
N ALA A 302 -18.70 27.62 -16.86
CA ALA A 302 -18.44 26.70 -17.95
C ALA A 302 -16.99 26.18 -17.85
N PRO A 303 -16.70 24.97 -18.37
CA PRO A 303 -15.33 24.47 -18.47
C PRO A 303 -14.43 25.44 -19.23
N SER A 304 -13.19 25.60 -18.77
CA SER A 304 -12.18 26.43 -19.43
C SER A 304 -11.67 25.74 -20.70
N SER A 305 -11.38 26.53 -21.73
CA SER A 305 -10.68 26.06 -22.93
C SER A 305 -9.16 26.20 -22.83
N VAL A 306 -8.64 26.70 -21.71
CA VAL A 306 -7.22 27.01 -21.52
C VAL A 306 -6.50 25.79 -20.99
N ILE A 307 -5.42 25.41 -21.67
CA ILE A 307 -4.47 24.41 -21.20
C ILE A 307 -3.49 25.11 -20.24
N LEU A 308 -3.54 24.75 -18.96
CA LEU A 308 -2.67 25.28 -17.92
C LEU A 308 -1.82 24.15 -17.34
N GLN A 309 -0.50 24.34 -17.37
CA GLN A 309 0.46 23.46 -16.72
C GLN A 309 1.16 24.23 -15.60
N ASP A 310 1.36 23.56 -14.47
CA ASP A 310 2.14 24.11 -13.38
C ASP A 310 3.63 24.04 -13.74
N GLU A 311 4.21 25.19 -14.14
CA GLU A 311 5.64 25.30 -14.45
C GLU A 311 6.52 25.27 -13.18
N GLY A 312 5.90 25.43 -12.00
CA GLY A 312 6.54 25.43 -10.68
C GLY A 312 7.77 26.33 -10.58
N GLU A 313 7.74 27.45 -11.30
CA GLU A 313 8.57 28.59 -10.96
C GLU A 313 8.18 29.05 -9.55
N ALA A 314 9.18 29.16 -8.67
CA ALA A 314 9.02 29.57 -7.28
C ALA A 314 8.74 31.07 -7.15
N LYS A 315 7.72 31.57 -7.86
CA LYS A 315 7.13 32.84 -7.51
C LYS A 315 5.94 32.51 -6.61
N ASP A 316 5.99 33.02 -5.38
CA ASP A 316 4.84 33.10 -4.48
C ASP A 316 3.79 34.06 -5.09
N GLU A 317 3.28 33.74 -6.28
CA GLU A 317 2.21 34.48 -6.92
C GLU A 317 0.91 34.18 -6.17
N ASN A 318 0.16 35.24 -5.90
CA ASN A 318 -1.10 35.15 -5.20
C ASN A 318 -2.05 34.21 -5.96
N ALA A 319 -2.74 33.30 -5.24
CA ALA A 319 -3.76 32.44 -5.86
C ALA A 319 -4.81 33.23 -6.68
N ASN A 320 -5.03 34.50 -6.32
CA ASN A 320 -5.91 35.42 -7.04
C ASN A 320 -5.41 35.78 -8.45
N GLU A 321 -4.10 35.85 -8.69
CA GLU A 321 -3.53 36.16 -10.02
C GLU A 321 -3.62 34.95 -10.97
N GLU A 322 -3.75 33.74 -10.44
CA GLU A 322 -3.96 32.53 -11.25
C GLU A 322 -5.42 32.33 -11.65
N GLU A 323 -6.38 32.81 -10.84
CA GLU A 323 -7.80 32.81 -11.22
C GLU A 323 -8.07 33.70 -12.44
N ASP A 324 -7.30 34.78 -12.62
CA ASP A 324 -7.36 35.64 -13.81
C ASP A 324 -6.91 34.94 -15.11
N LYS A 325 -6.25 33.77 -15.01
CA LYS A 325 -5.86 32.95 -16.18
C LYS A 325 -7.02 32.11 -16.73
N LEU A 326 -8.13 31.99 -16.00
CA LEU A 326 -9.32 31.24 -16.43
C LEU A 326 -10.19 32.13 -17.32
N GLN A 327 -10.18 31.88 -18.64
CA GLN A 327 -11.11 32.55 -19.57
C GLN A 327 -12.39 31.72 -19.73
N PRO A 328 -13.59 32.28 -19.47
CA PRO A 328 -14.84 31.54 -19.61
C PRO A 328 -15.14 31.24 -21.09
N PHE A 329 -15.46 29.97 -21.38
CA PHE A 329 -15.95 29.55 -22.69
C PHE A 329 -17.46 29.84 -22.84
N THR A 330 -17.95 29.99 -24.07
CA THR A 330 -19.37 30.18 -24.42
C THR A 330 -20.17 28.86 -24.41
N ALA A 331 -19.92 27.97 -23.43
CA ALA A 331 -20.72 26.76 -23.22
C ALA A 331 -21.78 26.96 -22.15
N ALA A 332 -22.73 26.03 -22.11
CA ALA A 332 -23.71 25.95 -21.03
C ALA A 332 -23.01 25.85 -19.67
N GLN A 333 -23.48 26.66 -18.71
CA GLN A 333 -23.00 26.62 -17.33
C GLN A 333 -23.25 25.23 -16.73
N LYS A 334 -22.23 24.68 -16.07
CA LYS A 334 -22.34 23.41 -15.36
C LYS A 334 -22.49 23.64 -13.84
N PRO A 335 -23.14 22.73 -13.11
CA PRO A 335 -23.17 22.78 -11.66
C PRO A 335 -21.76 22.89 -11.10
N THR A 336 -21.51 23.95 -10.33
CA THR A 336 -20.18 24.25 -9.79
C THR A 336 -20.17 24.10 -8.27
N GLY A 337 -19.10 23.55 -7.72
CA GLY A 337 -18.98 23.29 -6.30
C GLY A 337 -17.59 23.60 -5.74
N LYS A 338 -17.48 23.42 -4.42
CA LYS A 338 -16.20 23.45 -3.71
C LYS A 338 -16.05 22.22 -2.82
N VAL A 339 -14.83 21.71 -2.73
CA VAL A 339 -14.49 20.60 -1.84
C VAL A 339 -14.38 21.13 -0.41
N VAL A 340 -15.19 20.56 0.49
CA VAL A 340 -15.23 20.95 1.92
C VAL A 340 -14.55 19.93 2.83
N GLY A 341 -14.23 18.76 2.31
CA GLY A 341 -13.47 17.74 3.03
C GLY A 341 -13.25 16.49 2.21
N ILE A 342 -12.33 15.65 2.70
CA ILE A 342 -11.93 14.40 2.04
C ILE A 342 -12.41 13.24 2.90
N ILE A 343 -13.23 12.37 2.31
CA ILE A 343 -13.83 11.22 3.01
C ILE A 343 -12.85 10.04 2.99
N LYS A 344 -12.20 9.82 1.85
CA LYS A 344 -11.21 8.77 1.67
C LYS A 344 -10.13 9.24 0.70
N ARG A 345 -8.87 9.22 1.16
CA ARG A 345 -7.68 9.43 0.32
C ARG A 345 -7.40 8.19 -0.52
N ASN A 346 -6.97 8.39 -1.76
CA ASN A 346 -6.53 7.32 -2.65
C ASN A 346 -5.09 7.54 -3.11
N TRP A 347 -4.21 7.89 -2.17
CA TRP A 347 -2.80 8.10 -2.45
C TRP A 347 -2.09 6.76 -2.69
N ARG A 348 -1.15 6.78 -3.63
CA ARG A 348 -0.21 5.71 -3.93
C ARG A 348 1.18 6.32 -4.09
N PRO A 349 2.25 5.52 -4.10
CA PRO A 349 3.54 5.98 -4.61
C PRO A 349 3.38 6.47 -6.05
N PHE A 350 4.00 7.61 -6.35
CA PHE A 350 4.00 8.21 -7.69
C PHE A 350 5.41 8.17 -8.26
N CYS A 351 5.53 7.75 -9.52
CA CYS A 351 6.78 7.81 -10.27
C CYS A 351 6.93 9.19 -10.91
N GLY A 352 8.16 9.67 -11.03
CA GLY A 352 8.42 11.00 -11.58
C GLY A 352 9.89 11.37 -11.54
N MET A 353 10.17 12.67 -11.57
CA MET A 353 11.53 13.20 -11.59
C MET A 353 11.69 14.35 -10.58
N LEU A 354 12.92 14.53 -10.11
CA LEU A 354 13.26 15.60 -9.20
C LEU A 354 13.60 16.89 -9.96
N ASN A 355 12.89 17.98 -9.67
CA ASN A 355 13.30 19.33 -10.03
C ASN A 355 14.17 19.86 -8.89
N VAL A 356 15.48 19.78 -9.10
CA VAL A 356 16.47 20.25 -8.12
C VAL A 356 16.40 21.77 -8.03
N SER A 357 16.38 22.28 -6.80
CA SER A 357 16.44 23.72 -6.56
C SER A 357 17.74 24.31 -7.11
N GLN A 358 17.71 25.54 -7.63
CA GLN A 358 18.92 26.23 -8.06
C GLN A 358 19.89 26.51 -6.88
N ILE A 359 19.37 26.50 -5.65
CA ILE A 359 20.15 26.65 -4.41
C ILE A 359 20.75 25.30 -4.03
N LYS A 360 22.06 25.14 -4.24
CA LYS A 360 22.80 23.89 -4.01
C LYS A 360 22.75 23.35 -2.57
N GLU A 361 22.54 24.24 -1.59
CA GLU A 361 22.50 23.90 -0.16
C GLU A 361 21.09 23.58 0.35
N SER A 362 20.06 23.80 -0.48
CA SER A 362 18.69 23.47 -0.12
C SER A 362 18.54 21.96 0.00
N THR A 363 17.94 21.48 1.09
CA THR A 363 17.51 20.08 1.22
C THR A 363 16.11 19.87 0.63
N ARG A 364 15.37 20.96 0.39
CA ARG A 364 13.98 20.93 -0.08
C ARG A 364 13.90 21.11 -1.58
N HIS A 365 13.26 20.16 -2.23
CA HIS A 365 13.15 20.07 -3.69
C HIS A 365 11.72 19.76 -4.12
N LEU A 366 11.44 19.96 -5.39
CA LEU A 366 10.11 19.76 -5.95
C LEU A 366 10.13 18.54 -6.87
N PHE A 367 9.35 17.54 -6.55
CA PHE A 367 9.15 16.35 -7.37
C PHE A 367 8.02 16.58 -8.36
N THR A 368 8.25 16.24 -9.62
CA THR A 368 7.25 16.28 -10.69
C THR A 368 6.81 14.86 -11.02
N PRO A 369 5.57 14.48 -10.68
CA PRO A 369 4.99 13.18 -11.05
C PRO A 369 4.92 13.00 -12.57
N ALA A 370 4.99 11.75 -13.03
CA ALA A 370 4.77 11.39 -14.42
C ALA A 370 3.30 11.58 -14.85
N GLU A 371 2.36 11.32 -13.94
CA GLU A 371 0.94 11.60 -14.15
C GLU A 371 0.62 13.08 -13.91
N ARG A 372 0.25 13.79 -14.99
CA ARG A 372 -0.02 15.24 -15.00
C ARG A 372 -1.18 15.68 -14.10
N ARG A 373 -2.09 14.77 -13.76
CA ARG A 373 -3.21 15.02 -12.84
C ARG A 373 -2.79 15.14 -11.37
N ILE A 374 -1.56 14.78 -11.05
CA ILE A 374 -1.02 14.83 -9.68
C ILE A 374 -0.21 16.12 -9.54
N PRO A 375 -0.47 16.95 -8.51
CA PRO A 375 0.33 18.14 -8.27
C PRO A 375 1.78 17.77 -7.95
N ARG A 376 2.69 18.71 -8.19
CA ARG A 376 4.08 18.58 -7.75
C ARG A 376 4.14 18.38 -6.23
N ILE A 377 5.12 17.60 -5.77
CA ILE A 377 5.25 17.21 -4.36
C ILE A 377 6.56 17.78 -3.81
N ARG A 378 6.51 18.42 -2.64
CA ARG A 378 7.73 18.86 -1.96
C ARG A 378 8.35 17.67 -1.24
N ILE A 379 9.63 17.41 -1.52
CA ILE A 379 10.40 16.38 -0.83
C ILE A 379 11.65 16.99 -0.18
N GLU A 380 12.12 16.36 0.89
CA GLU A 380 13.38 16.69 1.54
C GLU A 380 14.40 15.57 1.33
N THR A 381 15.53 15.89 0.70
CA THR A 381 16.59 14.92 0.38
C THR A 381 17.94 15.62 0.34
N ARG A 382 18.99 14.93 0.81
CA ARG A 382 20.38 15.40 0.66
C ARG A 382 21.05 14.86 -0.60
N GLN A 383 20.37 14.00 -1.34
CA GLN A 383 20.88 13.26 -2.49
C GLN A 383 20.45 13.85 -3.83
N ALA A 384 20.04 15.12 -3.81
CA ALA A 384 19.53 15.84 -4.97
C ALA A 384 20.36 15.68 -6.24
N SER A 385 21.70 15.75 -6.09
CA SER A 385 22.64 15.64 -7.20
C SER A 385 22.70 14.23 -7.78
N ALA A 386 22.52 13.18 -6.96
CA ALA A 386 22.51 11.79 -7.39
C ALA A 386 21.17 11.41 -8.04
N LEU A 387 20.06 11.94 -7.50
CA LEU A 387 18.70 11.70 -8.00
C LEU A 387 18.36 12.55 -9.24
N ALA A 388 19.15 13.59 -9.52
CA ALA A 388 18.98 14.43 -10.70
C ALA A 388 19.08 13.59 -11.99
N GLY A 389 18.07 13.72 -12.86
CA GLY A 389 18.01 12.96 -14.12
C GLY A 389 17.61 11.48 -13.97
N GLN A 390 17.29 11.02 -12.75
CA GLN A 390 16.74 9.70 -12.50
C GLN A 390 15.22 9.73 -12.41
N ARG A 391 14.60 8.59 -12.72
CA ARG A 391 13.20 8.30 -12.38
C ARG A 391 13.18 7.82 -10.93
N ILE A 392 12.37 8.47 -10.10
CA ILE A 392 12.23 8.14 -8.68
C ILE A 392 10.76 7.94 -8.32
N MET A 393 10.51 7.23 -7.23
CA MET A 393 9.19 7.14 -6.60
C MET A 393 9.13 7.99 -5.33
N VAL A 394 7.99 8.65 -5.15
CA VAL A 394 7.68 9.50 -3.99
C VAL A 394 6.29 9.16 -3.47
N ALA A 395 6.13 9.08 -2.16
CA ALA A 395 4.84 8.93 -1.50
C ALA A 395 4.43 10.25 -0.85
N ILE A 396 3.13 10.57 -0.88
CA ILE A 396 2.58 11.77 -0.23
C ILE A 396 2.32 11.46 1.25
N ASP A 397 2.84 12.31 2.13
CA ASP A 397 2.67 12.20 3.58
C ASP A 397 1.46 12.99 4.05
N GLY A 398 1.28 14.19 3.48
CA GLY A 398 0.32 15.16 3.96
C GLY A 398 0.26 16.40 3.08
N TRP A 399 -0.83 17.16 3.21
CA TRP A 399 -0.98 18.45 2.54
C TRP A 399 -1.44 19.50 3.54
N PRO A 400 -0.51 20.28 4.12
CA PRO A 400 -0.82 21.36 5.06
C PRO A 400 -1.61 22.49 4.40
N LYS A 401 -2.49 23.16 5.16
CA LYS A 401 -3.34 24.26 4.67
C LYS A 401 -2.57 25.53 4.23
N HIS A 402 -1.33 25.67 4.69
CA HIS A 402 -0.44 26.79 4.39
C HIS A 402 0.50 26.52 3.20
N SER A 403 0.51 25.30 2.68
CA SER A 403 1.44 24.90 1.63
C SER A 403 0.72 24.70 0.30
N ARG A 404 1.18 25.36 -0.77
CA ARG A 404 0.69 25.14 -2.14
C ARG A 404 0.85 23.70 -2.60
N TYR A 405 1.96 23.05 -2.26
CA TYR A 405 2.25 21.67 -2.64
C TYR A 405 2.12 20.71 -1.44
N PRO A 406 1.69 19.46 -1.66
CA PRO A 406 1.79 18.41 -0.65
C PRO A 406 3.26 18.14 -0.28
N ASN A 407 3.47 17.66 0.95
CA ASN A 407 4.75 17.12 1.39
C ASN A 407 4.76 15.61 1.14
N GLY A 408 5.94 15.08 0.82
CA GLY A 408 6.15 13.65 0.64
C GLY A 408 7.61 13.27 0.90
N HIS A 409 7.86 11.97 0.89
CA HIS A 409 9.19 11.39 1.08
C HIS A 409 9.59 10.52 -0.12
N PHE A 410 10.90 10.36 -0.30
CA PHE A 410 11.46 9.52 -1.34
C PHE A 410 11.23 8.04 -0.99
N VAL A 411 10.73 7.25 -1.92
CA VAL A 411 10.53 5.80 -1.70
C VAL A 411 11.69 5.01 -2.28
N ARG A 412 12.00 5.14 -3.57
CA ARG A 412 13.17 4.49 -4.18
C ARG A 412 13.53 5.11 -5.52
N SER A 413 14.77 4.88 -5.96
CA SER A 413 15.19 5.19 -7.33
C SER A 413 14.88 4.00 -8.26
N LEU A 414 14.43 4.31 -9.47
CA LEU A 414 14.09 3.32 -10.50
C LEU A 414 15.25 3.16 -11.49
N GLY A 415 15.93 4.26 -11.84
CA GLY A 415 17.03 4.26 -12.79
C GLY A 415 17.11 5.57 -13.57
N LYS A 416 17.94 5.61 -14.62
CA LYS A 416 18.14 6.84 -15.42
C LYS A 416 16.96 7.07 -16.37
N ALA A 417 16.54 8.33 -16.50
CA ALA A 417 15.50 8.70 -17.46
C ALA A 417 15.93 8.37 -18.90
N GLY A 418 15.01 7.81 -19.69
CA GLY A 418 15.26 7.39 -21.07
C GLY A 418 15.86 6.00 -21.25
N GLU A 419 16.24 5.31 -20.17
CA GLU A 419 16.60 3.89 -20.23
C GLU A 419 15.36 3.02 -20.39
N LYS A 420 15.40 2.04 -21.31
CA LYS A 420 14.24 1.22 -21.66
C LYS A 420 13.64 0.52 -20.44
N ASP A 421 14.45 -0.15 -19.64
CA ASP A 421 13.98 -0.94 -18.50
C ASP A 421 13.37 -0.03 -17.42
N THR A 422 13.99 1.14 -17.18
CA THR A 422 13.49 2.16 -16.25
C THR A 422 12.14 2.72 -16.68
N GLU A 423 11.98 3.11 -17.95
CA GLU A 423 10.71 3.68 -18.44
C GLU A 423 9.60 2.61 -18.49
N GLN A 424 9.94 1.35 -18.77
CA GLN A 424 8.99 0.24 -18.66
C GLN A 424 8.54 0.01 -17.21
N GLU A 425 9.46 0.06 -16.25
CA GLU A 425 9.11 -0.09 -14.83
C GLU A 425 8.22 1.06 -14.34
N VAL A 426 8.54 2.31 -14.71
CA VAL A 426 7.69 3.48 -14.43
C VAL A 426 6.28 3.28 -14.98
N LEU A 427 6.16 2.80 -16.23
CA LEU A 427 4.86 2.57 -16.86
C LEU A 427 4.04 1.54 -16.09
N LEU A 428 4.67 0.42 -15.69
CA LEU A 428 4.03 -0.65 -14.92
C LEU A 428 3.55 -0.14 -13.55
N LEU A 429 4.38 0.63 -12.84
CA LEU A 429 4.04 1.19 -11.52
C LEU A 429 2.89 2.21 -11.59
N GLU A 430 2.91 3.11 -12.59
CA GLU A 430 1.87 4.14 -12.75
C GLU A 430 0.48 3.56 -13.05
N HIS A 431 0.45 2.37 -13.67
CA HIS A 431 -0.78 1.63 -13.99
C HIS A 431 -1.08 0.50 -13.00
N ASP A 432 -0.37 0.45 -11.87
CA ASP A 432 -0.56 -0.55 -10.81
C ASP A 432 -0.49 -2.00 -11.34
N VAL A 433 0.44 -2.27 -12.27
CA VAL A 433 0.69 -3.61 -12.83
C VAL A 433 1.74 -4.33 -11.97
N PRO A 434 1.36 -5.40 -11.25
CA PRO A 434 2.29 -6.17 -10.44
C PRO A 434 3.30 -6.88 -11.35
N HIS A 435 4.57 -6.52 -11.23
CA HIS A 435 5.66 -7.05 -12.06
C HIS A 435 6.79 -7.68 -11.22
N GLN A 436 6.54 -7.88 -9.93
CA GLN A 436 7.44 -8.59 -9.04
C GLN A 436 7.47 -10.09 -9.38
N PRO A 437 8.59 -10.77 -9.10
CA PRO A 437 8.64 -12.24 -9.18
C PRO A 437 7.57 -12.90 -8.31
N PHE A 438 7.11 -14.08 -8.73
CA PHE A 438 6.17 -14.87 -7.93
C PHE A 438 6.82 -15.29 -6.61
N SER A 439 6.06 -15.18 -5.51
CA SER A 439 6.55 -15.54 -4.18
C SER A 439 6.76 -17.05 -4.02
N GLN A 440 7.58 -17.46 -3.06
CA GLN A 440 7.81 -18.89 -2.79
C GLN A 440 6.52 -19.62 -2.41
N ALA A 441 5.57 -18.93 -1.77
CA ALA A 441 4.26 -19.48 -1.47
C ALA A 441 3.49 -19.85 -2.76
N VAL A 442 3.53 -18.99 -3.78
CA VAL A 442 2.95 -19.27 -5.11
C VAL A 442 3.68 -20.44 -5.78
N LEU A 443 5.01 -20.38 -5.82
CA LEU A 443 5.82 -21.42 -6.47
C LEU A 443 5.67 -22.81 -5.81
N SER A 444 5.37 -22.86 -4.51
CA SER A 444 5.16 -24.13 -3.80
C SER A 444 3.93 -24.92 -4.26
N PHE A 445 2.96 -24.27 -4.92
CA PHE A 445 1.78 -24.91 -5.50
C PHE A 445 2.01 -25.40 -6.93
N LEU A 446 3.17 -25.14 -7.52
CA LEU A 446 3.51 -25.68 -8.83
C LEU A 446 3.71 -27.20 -8.75
N PRO A 447 3.30 -27.95 -9.79
CA PRO A 447 3.58 -29.38 -9.85
C PRO A 447 5.09 -29.63 -9.86
N LYS A 448 5.51 -30.73 -9.21
CA LYS A 448 6.91 -31.14 -9.23
C LYS A 448 7.26 -31.69 -10.61
N MET A 449 8.41 -31.27 -11.13
CA MET A 449 8.95 -31.80 -12.38
C MET A 449 9.78 -33.07 -12.12
N PRO A 450 9.74 -34.08 -13.03
CA PRO A 450 8.97 -34.11 -14.28
C PRO A 450 7.47 -34.36 -14.04
N TRP A 451 6.62 -33.66 -14.78
CA TRP A 451 5.17 -33.85 -14.75
C TRP A 451 4.71 -34.68 -15.94
N ALA A 452 3.76 -35.59 -15.71
CA ALA A 452 3.12 -36.40 -16.74
C ALA A 452 1.63 -36.61 -16.36
N ILE A 453 0.81 -36.88 -17.38
CA ILE A 453 -0.62 -37.19 -17.20
C ILE A 453 -0.75 -38.48 -16.38
N THR A 454 -1.54 -38.43 -15.31
CA THR A 454 -1.69 -39.58 -14.41
C THR A 454 -2.77 -40.55 -14.91
N PRO A 455 -2.73 -41.83 -14.50
CA PRO A 455 -3.81 -42.78 -14.80
C PRO A 455 -5.18 -42.31 -14.28
N GLU A 456 -5.20 -41.62 -13.15
CA GLU A 456 -6.43 -41.06 -12.55
C GLU A 456 -7.02 -39.93 -13.40
N ASP A 457 -6.16 -39.14 -14.08
CA ASP A 457 -6.61 -38.13 -15.04
C ASP A 457 -7.24 -38.78 -16.27
N LEU A 458 -6.64 -39.88 -16.77
CA LEU A 458 -7.14 -40.62 -17.93
C LEU A 458 -8.49 -41.30 -17.64
N GLU A 459 -8.75 -41.75 -16.41
CA GLU A 459 -10.02 -42.38 -16.06
C GLU A 459 -11.20 -41.38 -16.06
N LYS A 460 -10.93 -40.12 -15.75
CA LYS A 460 -11.96 -39.07 -15.61
C LYS A 460 -12.15 -38.24 -16.88
N ARG A 461 -11.33 -38.46 -17.91
CA ARG A 461 -11.27 -37.60 -19.10
C ARG A 461 -11.38 -38.42 -20.36
N GLU A 462 -11.92 -37.81 -21.40
CA GLU A 462 -11.98 -38.39 -22.73
C GLU A 462 -10.62 -38.29 -23.44
N ASP A 463 -10.23 -39.35 -24.14
CA ASP A 463 -8.98 -39.40 -24.89
C ASP A 463 -9.19 -38.98 -26.36
N LEU A 464 -8.80 -37.74 -26.66
CA LEU A 464 -8.90 -37.15 -27.99
C LEU A 464 -7.57 -37.12 -28.75
N ARG A 465 -6.54 -37.83 -28.27
CA ARG A 465 -5.19 -37.83 -28.91
C ARG A 465 -5.17 -38.40 -30.32
N HIS A 466 -6.22 -39.10 -30.73
CA HIS A 466 -6.40 -39.65 -32.06
C HIS A 466 -6.85 -38.59 -33.09
N LEU A 467 -7.25 -37.39 -32.67
CA LEU A 467 -7.69 -36.30 -33.54
C LEU A 467 -6.51 -35.49 -34.09
N THR A 468 -6.65 -35.00 -35.33
CA THR A 468 -5.68 -34.08 -35.95
C THR A 468 -5.96 -32.65 -35.49
N VAL A 469 -5.25 -32.21 -34.45
CA VAL A 469 -5.39 -30.88 -33.85
C VAL A 469 -4.24 -29.96 -34.28
N CYS A 470 -4.52 -28.69 -34.56
CA CYS A 470 -3.52 -27.67 -34.81
C CYS A 470 -3.83 -26.37 -34.06
N SER A 471 -2.81 -25.57 -33.73
CA SER A 471 -2.97 -24.20 -33.23
C SER A 471 -2.55 -23.20 -34.30
N VAL A 472 -3.10 -21.99 -34.24
CA VAL A 472 -2.79 -20.90 -35.18
C VAL A 472 -2.39 -19.66 -34.38
N ASP A 473 -1.10 -19.51 -34.16
CA ASP A 473 -0.55 -18.49 -33.26
C ASP A 473 0.36 -17.47 -33.98
N PRO A 474 0.49 -16.25 -33.45
CA PRO A 474 1.48 -15.29 -33.92
C PRO A 474 2.92 -15.82 -33.81
N PRO A 475 3.86 -15.33 -34.65
CA PRO A 475 5.28 -15.68 -34.53
C PRO A 475 5.83 -15.38 -33.14
N GLY A 476 6.45 -16.38 -32.49
CA GLY A 476 7.04 -16.24 -31.16
C GLY A 476 6.08 -16.46 -29.98
N CYS A 477 4.82 -16.86 -30.22
CA CYS A 477 3.90 -17.29 -29.17
C CYS A 477 4.47 -18.49 -28.40
N THR A 478 4.33 -18.48 -27.06
CA THR A 478 4.77 -19.59 -26.19
C THR A 478 3.65 -20.13 -25.31
N ASP A 479 2.63 -19.31 -25.10
CA ASP A 479 1.41 -19.45 -24.33
C ASP A 479 0.25 -19.80 -25.28
N ILE A 480 0.26 -21.04 -25.80
CA ILE A 480 -0.76 -21.51 -26.72
C ILE A 480 -1.97 -21.95 -25.92
N ASP A 481 -2.98 -21.08 -25.87
CA ASP A 481 -4.20 -21.28 -25.07
C ASP A 481 -5.26 -22.10 -25.80
N ASP A 482 -5.32 -21.99 -27.13
CA ASP A 482 -6.31 -22.64 -27.97
C ASP A 482 -5.70 -23.48 -29.10
N ALA A 483 -6.38 -24.58 -29.42
CA ALA A 483 -6.12 -25.38 -30.58
C ALA A 483 -7.45 -25.85 -31.20
N LEU A 484 -7.44 -26.15 -32.49
CA LEU A 484 -8.64 -26.44 -33.25
C LEU A 484 -8.49 -27.75 -34.02
N HIS A 485 -9.62 -28.42 -34.23
CA HIS A 485 -9.74 -29.42 -35.27
C HIS A 485 -11.05 -29.24 -36.05
N CYS A 486 -11.07 -29.78 -37.27
CA CYS A 486 -12.27 -29.90 -38.08
C CYS A 486 -12.21 -31.25 -38.79
N ARG A 487 -13.24 -32.08 -38.64
CA ARG A 487 -13.38 -33.36 -39.34
C ARG A 487 -14.80 -33.55 -39.88
N GLU A 488 -14.90 -34.25 -41.00
CA GLU A 488 -16.19 -34.63 -41.57
C GLU A 488 -16.69 -35.94 -40.95
N LEU A 489 -17.98 -35.99 -40.61
CA LEU A 489 -18.66 -37.15 -40.07
C LEU A 489 -19.35 -37.96 -41.17
N GLU A 490 -19.74 -39.19 -40.87
CA GLU A 490 -20.35 -40.12 -41.84
C GLU A 490 -21.66 -39.60 -42.45
N ASP A 491 -22.37 -38.71 -41.75
CA ASP A 491 -23.61 -38.09 -42.20
C ASP A 491 -23.40 -36.83 -43.06
N GLY A 492 -22.15 -36.48 -43.37
CA GLY A 492 -21.77 -35.29 -44.13
C GLY A 492 -21.78 -34.00 -43.32
N THR A 493 -21.95 -34.08 -42.00
CA THR A 493 -21.78 -32.92 -41.10
C THR A 493 -20.30 -32.72 -40.72
N LEU A 494 -19.95 -31.51 -40.28
CA LEU A 494 -18.60 -31.21 -39.79
C LEU A 494 -18.61 -31.15 -38.26
N GLU A 495 -17.73 -31.92 -37.64
CA GLU A 495 -17.37 -31.75 -36.24
C GLU A 495 -16.22 -30.74 -36.15
N VAL A 496 -16.46 -29.65 -35.42
CA VAL A 496 -15.46 -28.62 -35.15
C VAL A 496 -15.21 -28.59 -33.65
N GLY A 497 -13.99 -28.90 -33.23
CA GLY A 497 -13.57 -28.84 -31.84
C GLY A 497 -12.71 -27.62 -31.57
N VAL A 498 -13.04 -26.90 -30.51
CA VAL A 498 -12.20 -25.87 -29.91
C VAL A 498 -11.65 -26.42 -28.60
N HIS A 499 -10.33 -26.55 -28.54
CA HIS A 499 -9.58 -27.14 -27.45
C HIS A 499 -8.92 -26.02 -26.65
N ILE A 500 -9.31 -25.84 -25.39
CA ILE A 500 -8.77 -24.77 -24.55
C ILE A 500 -7.89 -25.38 -23.45
N ALA A 501 -6.71 -24.83 -23.22
CA ALA A 501 -5.79 -25.23 -22.17
C ALA A 501 -6.49 -25.42 -20.80
N ASP A 502 -6.29 -26.58 -20.15
CA ASP A 502 -6.93 -26.86 -18.86
C ASP A 502 -6.14 -26.29 -17.67
N VAL A 503 -6.15 -24.98 -17.55
CA VAL A 503 -5.52 -24.27 -16.43
C VAL A 503 -6.16 -24.64 -15.09
N SER A 504 -7.46 -25.01 -15.08
CA SER A 504 -8.23 -25.34 -13.87
C SER A 504 -7.78 -26.65 -13.20
N HIS A 505 -7.10 -27.53 -13.93
CA HIS A 505 -6.45 -28.70 -13.34
C HIS A 505 -5.32 -28.28 -12.37
N PHE A 506 -4.52 -27.27 -12.76
CA PHE A 506 -3.34 -26.82 -12.01
C PHE A 506 -3.65 -25.73 -10.99
N ILE A 507 -4.55 -24.79 -11.31
CA ILE A 507 -4.90 -23.68 -10.44
C ILE A 507 -6.20 -24.01 -9.69
N ARG A 508 -6.08 -24.31 -8.40
CA ARG A 508 -7.23 -24.64 -7.53
C ARG A 508 -7.67 -23.43 -6.69
N PRO A 509 -8.98 -23.22 -6.50
CA PRO A 509 -9.48 -22.06 -5.78
C PRO A 509 -8.94 -21.94 -4.35
N GLY A 510 -8.68 -20.72 -3.92
CA GLY A 510 -8.35 -20.37 -2.53
C GLY A 510 -6.91 -20.66 -2.12
N ASN A 511 -6.04 -21.08 -3.04
CA ASN A 511 -4.61 -21.19 -2.78
C ASN A 511 -3.85 -19.89 -3.12
N ALA A 512 -2.54 -19.84 -2.83
CA ALA A 512 -1.73 -18.64 -3.08
C ALA A 512 -1.57 -18.35 -4.58
N LEU A 513 -1.50 -19.39 -5.43
CA LEU A 513 -1.38 -19.26 -6.87
C LEU A 513 -2.65 -18.64 -7.50
N ASP A 514 -3.83 -19.08 -7.07
CA ASP A 514 -5.13 -18.53 -7.45
C ASP A 514 -5.27 -17.08 -7.00
N SER A 515 -4.90 -16.79 -5.75
CA SER A 515 -4.95 -15.43 -5.19
C SER A 515 -4.05 -14.46 -5.95
N GLU A 516 -2.84 -14.88 -6.32
CA GLU A 516 -1.89 -14.07 -7.09
C GLU A 516 -2.35 -13.90 -8.55
N ALA A 517 -2.84 -14.97 -9.19
CA ALA A 517 -3.39 -14.89 -10.54
C ALA A 517 -4.59 -13.93 -10.60
N ALA A 518 -5.49 -14.00 -9.61
CA ALA A 518 -6.63 -13.09 -9.47
C ALA A 518 -6.19 -11.64 -9.21
N ASN A 519 -5.12 -11.44 -8.43
CA ASN A 519 -4.56 -10.11 -8.17
C ASN A 519 -3.94 -9.48 -9.43
N ARG A 520 -3.25 -10.28 -10.26
CA ARG A 520 -2.72 -9.82 -11.56
C ARG A 520 -3.83 -9.62 -12.60
N GLY A 521 -4.87 -10.45 -12.57
CA GLY A 521 -6.08 -10.36 -13.38
C GLY A 521 -5.90 -10.70 -14.86
N THR A 522 -4.78 -10.31 -15.47
CA THR A 522 -4.43 -10.58 -16.86
C THR A 522 -2.92 -10.57 -17.05
N THR A 523 -2.45 -11.29 -18.08
CA THR A 523 -1.08 -11.10 -18.59
C THR A 523 -0.99 -9.75 -19.30
N VAL A 524 0.04 -8.96 -19.01
CA VAL A 524 0.26 -7.64 -19.63
C VAL A 524 1.37 -7.74 -20.67
N TYR A 525 1.06 -7.38 -21.90
CA TYR A 525 1.99 -7.39 -23.03
C TYR A 525 2.53 -5.98 -23.29
N LEU A 526 3.84 -5.83 -23.22
CA LEU A 526 4.58 -4.62 -23.59
C LEU A 526 5.43 -4.88 -24.84
N CYS A 527 5.95 -3.81 -25.45
CA CYS A 527 6.94 -3.93 -26.51
C CYS A 527 8.22 -4.62 -26.01
N GLY A 528 8.34 -5.93 -26.27
CA GLY A 528 9.51 -6.75 -25.93
C GLY A 528 9.54 -7.29 -24.49
N ARG A 529 8.44 -7.21 -23.73
CA ARG A 529 8.32 -7.83 -22.40
C ARG A 529 6.88 -8.30 -22.17
N ARG A 530 6.73 -9.47 -21.56
CA ARG A 530 5.44 -10.02 -21.11
C ARG A 530 5.48 -10.12 -19.58
N ILE A 531 4.44 -9.63 -18.90
CA ILE A 531 4.28 -9.79 -17.46
C ILE A 531 3.21 -10.86 -17.25
N ASP A 532 3.66 -12.06 -16.89
CA ASP A 532 2.77 -13.22 -16.79
C ASP A 532 1.79 -13.13 -15.62
N MET A 533 0.55 -13.54 -15.87
CA MET A 533 -0.46 -13.73 -14.83
C MET A 533 -0.13 -14.94 -13.93
N VAL A 534 0.48 -15.99 -14.49
CA VAL A 534 0.82 -17.23 -13.81
C VAL A 534 2.27 -17.62 -14.09
N PRO A 535 2.94 -18.40 -13.22
CA PRO A 535 4.35 -18.75 -13.42
C PRO A 535 4.63 -19.38 -14.80
N GLU A 536 5.80 -19.09 -15.36
CA GLU A 536 6.22 -19.53 -16.70
C GLU A 536 6.08 -21.04 -16.92
N LEU A 537 6.32 -21.85 -15.87
CA LEU A 537 6.13 -23.30 -15.91
C LEU A 537 4.70 -23.70 -16.27
N LEU A 538 3.70 -22.95 -15.83
CA LEU A 538 2.30 -23.19 -16.22
C LEU A 538 2.01 -22.54 -17.56
N SER A 539 2.32 -21.23 -17.70
CA SER A 539 1.99 -20.42 -18.87
C SER A 539 2.58 -20.98 -20.17
N SER A 540 3.90 -21.14 -20.22
CA SER A 540 4.63 -21.47 -21.46
C SER A 540 4.98 -22.95 -21.59
N ASN A 541 4.58 -23.80 -20.63
CA ASN A 541 4.91 -25.23 -20.66
C ASN A 541 3.71 -26.13 -20.38
N LEU A 542 3.25 -26.25 -19.13
CA LEU A 542 2.30 -27.29 -18.75
C LEU A 542 0.87 -27.06 -19.26
N CYS A 543 0.40 -25.81 -19.23
CA CYS A 543 -0.92 -25.47 -19.76
C CYS A 543 -0.90 -25.25 -21.28
N SER A 544 0.20 -24.69 -21.79
CA SER A 544 0.38 -24.45 -23.24
C SER A 544 0.23 -25.74 -24.06
N LEU A 545 -0.64 -25.68 -25.08
CA LEU A 545 -0.96 -26.78 -26.00
C LEU A 545 0.15 -27.01 -27.03
N ARG A 546 1.36 -27.32 -26.53
CA ARG A 546 2.57 -27.50 -27.33
C ARG A 546 2.45 -28.69 -28.28
N SER A 547 2.98 -28.51 -29.49
CA SER A 547 3.02 -29.55 -30.52
C SER A 547 3.81 -30.80 -30.08
N ASN A 548 3.32 -31.97 -30.49
CA ASN A 548 3.92 -33.30 -30.26
C ASN A 548 4.11 -33.69 -28.78
N VAL A 549 3.30 -33.14 -27.87
CA VAL A 549 3.32 -33.51 -26.46
C VAL A 549 1.87 -33.63 -25.96
N ASP A 550 1.58 -34.70 -25.22
CA ASP A 550 0.26 -34.88 -24.61
C ASP A 550 -0.01 -33.77 -23.57
N ARG A 551 -1.20 -33.16 -23.68
CA ARG A 551 -1.63 -32.03 -22.84
C ARG A 551 -3.07 -32.20 -22.37
N LEU A 552 -3.35 -31.68 -21.18
CA LEU A 552 -4.70 -31.60 -20.66
C LEU A 552 -5.41 -30.38 -21.27
N GLN A 553 -6.65 -30.60 -21.69
CA GLN A 553 -7.52 -29.58 -22.23
C GLN A 553 -8.91 -29.64 -21.60
N SER A 554 -9.61 -28.52 -21.64
CA SER A 554 -11.01 -28.40 -21.29
C SER A 554 -11.85 -28.51 -22.56
N HIS A 555 -12.88 -29.34 -22.49
CA HIS A 555 -13.88 -29.48 -23.54
C HIS A 555 -15.12 -28.68 -23.12
N ARG A 556 -15.61 -27.80 -23.99
CA ARG A 556 -16.83 -27.03 -23.78
C ARG A 556 -17.84 -27.30 -24.89
#